data_AF-A0A0K2X3T5-F1
#
_entry.id   AF-A0A0K2X3T5-F1
#
_cell.length_a   1.000
_cell.length_b   1.000
_cell.length_c   1.000
_cell.angle_alpha   90.00
_cell.angle_beta   90.00
_cell.angle_gamma   90.00
#
_symmetry.space_group_name_H-M   'P 1'
#
loop_
_entity.id
_entity.type
_entity.pdbx_description
1 polymer ?
#
loop_
_entity_poly.entity_id
_entity_poly.type
_entity_poly.pdbx_seq_one_letter_code
_entity_poly.pdbx_strand_id
1 'polypeptide(L)'
;MFLRSLILASALTLGAQAQPFESTSHAPSHIQGDNFYVSPKVHVQEVRFKNQYGLEVAAKLFIPKAIQKGKRYPALIVGHPMGAVKEQTSQLYATKLAEKGFVTLSFDLSFWGQSAGTPRHAVLPDMYVEDFSAAVDYLGTRGFVDPEKIGVVGVCGSGGFALAAAKIDPRIKAITTVSMYDMGDAIRHGVRHSVSKAEREAFLKEAASERYREFSTHKITRYAVGAPTKIDTHSSPIAKEFYGFYRTKRGAYTTQGQDPKPTSHQFSSDVKCINFYPF
;
A
#
# COMPACT_ATOMS: atom_id res chain seq x y z
N MET A 1 -7.61 42.50 12.79
CA MET A 1 -6.95 42.33 14.10
C MET A 1 -6.63 40.85 14.24
N PHE A 2 -5.35 40.51 14.04
CA PHE A 2 -4.82 39.15 14.01
C PHE A 2 -4.90 38.53 15.41
N LEU A 3 -5.50 37.35 15.55
CA LEU A 3 -5.26 36.50 16.72
C LEU A 3 -5.33 35.01 16.37
N ARG A 4 -4.11 34.46 16.16
CA ARG A 4 -3.64 33.13 16.54
C ARG A 4 -4.53 31.92 16.20
N SER A 5 -4.36 31.42 14.99
CA SER A 5 -4.65 30.02 14.64
C SER A 5 -3.65 29.11 15.37
N LEU A 6 -4.12 28.37 16.38
CA LEU A 6 -3.35 27.29 16.99
C LEU A 6 -3.11 26.21 15.93
N ILE A 7 -1.84 25.92 15.68
CA ILE A 7 -1.39 24.81 14.84
C ILE A 7 -1.70 23.51 15.59
N LEU A 8 -2.79 22.82 15.24
CA LEU A 8 -2.89 21.37 15.42
C LEU A 8 -2.32 20.72 14.16
N ALA A 9 -1.00 20.67 14.09
CA ALA A 9 -0.34 19.64 13.31
C ALA A 9 -0.49 18.33 14.08
N SER A 10 -1.63 17.63 13.91
CA SER A 10 -1.71 16.22 14.24
C SER A 10 -0.91 15.44 13.21
N ALA A 11 0.42 15.57 13.28
CA ALA A 11 1.26 14.42 13.02
C ALA A 11 0.69 13.30 13.89
N LEU A 12 0.51 12.10 13.34
CA LEU A 12 0.61 10.91 14.17
C LEU A 12 2.02 10.92 14.76
N THR A 13 2.22 11.69 15.83
CA THR A 13 3.35 11.52 16.71
C THR A 13 3.12 10.17 17.36
N LEU A 14 3.83 9.17 16.88
CA LEU A 14 4.13 7.93 17.60
C LEU A 14 4.92 8.30 18.87
N GLY A 15 4.25 8.94 19.82
CA GLY A 15 4.70 9.18 21.17
C GLY A 15 4.40 7.95 22.01
N ALA A 16 5.07 6.84 21.72
CA ALA A 16 5.15 5.73 22.66
C ALA A 16 6.32 6.04 23.61
N GLN A 17 6.04 6.25 24.90
CA GLN A 17 7.05 6.02 25.92
C GLN A 17 7.42 4.53 25.85
N ALA A 18 8.54 4.25 25.21
CA ALA A 18 9.09 2.91 25.11
C ALA A 18 9.63 2.51 26.49
N GLN A 19 8.97 1.54 27.12
CA GLN A 19 9.67 0.67 28.06
C GLN A 19 10.79 -0.07 27.29
N PRO A 20 11.98 -0.28 27.87
CA PRO A 20 13.08 -0.95 27.18
C PRO A 20 12.64 -2.36 26.80
N PHE A 21 12.64 -2.66 25.51
CA PHE A 21 12.46 -4.01 25.02
C PHE A 21 13.85 -4.65 24.94
N GLU A 22 14.14 -5.62 25.81
CA GLU A 22 15.26 -6.53 25.57
C GLU A 22 14.89 -7.42 24.38
N SER A 23 15.30 -7.02 23.17
CA SER A 23 15.19 -7.87 22.00
C SER A 23 16.26 -8.96 22.08
N THR A 24 15.88 -10.15 22.52
CA THR A 24 16.64 -11.35 22.18
C THR A 24 16.31 -11.77 20.74
N SER A 25 16.51 -10.88 19.77
CA SER A 25 16.46 -11.23 18.35
C SER A 25 17.89 -11.28 17.83
N HIS A 26 18.46 -12.48 17.74
CA HIS A 26 19.67 -12.76 16.96
C HIS A 26 19.36 -12.72 15.45
N ALA A 27 18.59 -11.74 14.98
CA ALA A 27 18.44 -11.50 13.54
C ALA A 27 19.74 -10.83 13.07
N PRO A 28 20.51 -11.44 12.14
CA PRO A 28 21.77 -10.87 11.70
C PRO A 28 21.53 -9.47 11.11
N SER A 29 22.31 -8.50 11.60
CA SER A 29 22.21 -7.06 11.31
C SER A 29 22.52 -6.65 9.86
N HIS A 30 22.55 -7.56 8.88
CA HIS A 30 23.15 -7.28 7.57
C HIS A 30 22.49 -7.87 6.32
N ILE A 31 21.29 -8.48 6.37
CA ILE A 31 20.58 -8.75 5.11
C ILE A 31 19.78 -7.50 4.72
N GLN A 32 20.46 -6.52 4.12
CA GLN A 32 19.79 -5.39 3.49
C GLN A 32 19.17 -5.88 2.18
N GLY A 33 17.85 -6.10 2.17
CA GLY A 33 17.13 -6.46 0.95
C GLY A 33 17.28 -5.37 -0.11
N ASP A 34 17.78 -5.73 -1.29
CA ASP A 34 17.83 -4.85 -2.46
C ASP A 34 16.43 -4.74 -3.07
N ASN A 35 15.70 -3.68 -2.75
CA ASN A 35 14.34 -3.44 -3.23
C ASN A 35 14.26 -3.38 -4.77
N PHE A 36 15.33 -2.96 -5.43
CA PHE A 36 15.38 -2.79 -6.88
C PHE A 36 16.11 -3.94 -7.58
N TYR A 37 16.28 -5.06 -6.88
CA TYR A 37 16.89 -6.27 -7.41
C TYR A 37 16.21 -6.75 -8.71
N VAL A 38 17.03 -7.04 -9.72
CA VAL A 38 16.60 -7.62 -11.00
C VAL A 38 17.07 -9.06 -11.09
N SER A 39 16.12 -10.00 -11.23
CA SER A 39 16.45 -11.42 -11.35
C SER A 39 16.82 -11.79 -12.79
N PRO A 40 17.92 -12.56 -13.01
CA PRO A 40 18.22 -13.12 -14.32
C PRO A 40 17.27 -14.27 -14.69
N LYS A 41 16.48 -14.82 -13.75
CA LYS A 41 15.60 -15.99 -13.93
C LYS A 41 14.16 -15.62 -14.25
N VAL A 42 13.81 -14.33 -14.17
CA VAL A 42 12.44 -13.84 -14.31
C VAL A 42 12.38 -12.87 -15.49
N HIS A 43 11.34 -12.99 -16.31
CA HIS A 43 10.97 -11.99 -17.30
C HIS A 43 9.92 -11.07 -16.68
N VAL A 44 10.15 -9.75 -16.75
CA VAL A 44 9.24 -8.73 -16.21
C VAL A 44 8.61 -7.99 -17.38
N GLN A 45 7.29 -7.89 -17.38
CA GLN A 45 6.51 -7.18 -18.38
C GLN A 45 5.65 -6.11 -17.70
N GLU A 46 5.70 -4.88 -18.21
CA GLU A 46 4.70 -3.86 -17.85
C GLU A 46 3.37 -4.23 -18.53
N VAL A 47 2.29 -4.24 -17.77
CA VAL A 47 0.96 -4.62 -18.24
C VAL A 47 -0.08 -3.66 -17.66
N ARG A 48 -1.19 -3.51 -18.37
CA ARG A 48 -2.31 -2.66 -17.98
C ARG A 48 -3.61 -3.41 -18.20
N PHE A 49 -4.55 -3.25 -17.29
CA PHE A 49 -5.89 -3.83 -17.37
C PHE A 49 -6.90 -2.89 -16.73
N LYS A 50 -8.19 -3.13 -16.93
CA LYS A 50 -9.24 -2.32 -16.32
C LYS A 50 -9.87 -3.08 -15.16
N ASN A 51 -10.22 -2.36 -14.10
CA ASN A 51 -11.14 -2.87 -13.09
C ASN A 51 -12.61 -2.71 -13.53
N GLN A 52 -13.56 -3.20 -12.74
CA GLN A 52 -15.00 -3.14 -13.10
C GLN A 52 -15.54 -1.72 -13.29
N TYR A 53 -14.88 -0.70 -12.72
CA TYR A 53 -15.23 0.71 -12.88
C TYR A 53 -14.56 1.37 -14.09
N GLY A 54 -13.83 0.60 -14.90
CA GLY A 54 -13.15 1.07 -16.10
C GLY A 54 -11.86 1.86 -15.85
N LEU A 55 -11.40 1.95 -14.59
CA LEU A 55 -10.10 2.55 -14.28
C LEU A 55 -9.01 1.60 -14.73
N GLU A 56 -8.02 2.16 -15.42
CA GLU A 56 -6.83 1.40 -15.80
C GLU A 56 -5.93 1.18 -14.59
N VAL A 57 -5.59 -0.07 -14.32
CA VAL A 57 -4.65 -0.53 -13.30
C VAL A 57 -3.31 -0.84 -13.99
N ALA A 58 -2.25 -0.15 -13.56
CA ALA A 58 -0.89 -0.40 -14.02
C ALA A 58 -0.22 -1.48 -13.16
N ALA A 59 0.43 -2.44 -13.81
CA ALA A 59 1.02 -3.58 -13.14
C ALA A 59 2.28 -4.08 -13.82
N LYS A 60 3.05 -4.89 -13.09
CA LYS A 60 4.18 -5.67 -13.59
C LYS A 60 3.88 -7.15 -13.44
N LEU A 61 3.96 -7.86 -14.56
CA LEU A 61 3.83 -9.31 -14.63
C LEU A 61 5.23 -9.94 -14.62
N PHE A 62 5.45 -10.85 -13.69
CA PHE A 62 6.71 -11.56 -13.49
C PHE A 62 6.52 -13.02 -13.86
N ILE A 63 7.25 -13.45 -14.89
CA ILE A 63 7.11 -14.75 -15.53
C ILE A 63 8.44 -15.50 -15.36
N PRO A 64 8.48 -16.65 -14.67
CA PRO A 64 9.67 -17.49 -14.63
C PRO A 64 10.13 -17.87 -16.05
N LYS A 65 11.41 -17.65 -16.38
CA LYS A 65 11.94 -17.97 -17.73
C LYS A 65 11.87 -19.46 -18.07
N ALA A 66 11.79 -20.32 -17.05
CA ALA A 66 11.71 -21.78 -17.19
C ALA A 66 10.26 -22.31 -17.40
N ILE A 67 9.31 -21.43 -17.74
CA ILE A 67 7.94 -21.85 -18.06
C ILE A 67 7.90 -22.73 -19.32
N GLN A 68 7.14 -23.81 -19.26
CA GLN A 68 6.95 -24.79 -20.32
C GLN A 68 5.69 -24.47 -21.10
N LYS A 69 5.78 -24.48 -22.43
CA LYS A 69 4.63 -24.29 -23.32
C LYS A 69 3.56 -25.36 -23.05
N GLY A 70 2.30 -24.95 -22.97
CA GLY A 70 1.16 -25.84 -22.73
C GLY A 70 0.90 -26.19 -21.27
N LYS A 71 1.77 -25.78 -20.33
CA LYS A 71 1.55 -25.93 -18.89
C LYS A 71 0.95 -24.66 -18.29
N ARG A 72 0.04 -24.83 -17.33
CA ARG A 72 -0.51 -23.75 -16.50
C ARG A 72 0.18 -23.72 -15.14
N TYR A 73 0.39 -22.52 -14.62
CA TYR A 73 1.15 -22.26 -13.40
C TYR A 73 0.29 -21.57 -12.34
N PRO A 74 0.53 -21.85 -11.04
CA PRO A 74 -0.09 -21.07 -9.98
C PRO A 74 0.39 -19.62 -10.06
N ALA A 75 -0.49 -18.70 -9.67
CA ALA A 75 -0.18 -17.28 -9.71
C ALA A 75 -0.40 -16.59 -8.36
N LEU A 76 0.38 -15.54 -8.09
CA LEU A 76 0.29 -14.73 -6.88
C LEU A 76 0.19 -13.24 -7.22
N ILE A 77 -0.86 -12.59 -6.72
CA ILE A 77 -0.99 -11.13 -6.75
C ILE A 77 -0.24 -10.56 -5.55
N VAL A 78 0.54 -9.49 -5.73
CA VAL A 78 1.34 -8.86 -4.67
C VAL A 78 0.98 -7.39 -4.53
N GLY A 79 0.21 -7.06 -3.50
CA GLY A 79 -0.22 -5.70 -3.20
C GLY A 79 0.84 -4.89 -2.44
N HIS A 80 1.07 -3.65 -2.86
CA HIS A 80 2.00 -2.74 -2.18
C HIS A 80 1.40 -2.14 -0.89
N PRO A 81 2.22 -1.67 0.06
CA PRO A 81 1.74 -0.88 1.21
C PRO A 81 0.88 0.31 0.76
N MET A 82 -0.18 0.65 1.50
CA MET A 82 -0.91 1.90 1.24
C MET A 82 0.06 3.09 1.35
N GLY A 83 0.08 3.96 0.34
CA GLY A 83 1.07 5.04 0.23
C GLY A 83 2.30 4.70 -0.61
N ALA A 84 2.59 3.43 -0.85
CA ALA A 84 3.68 2.98 -1.71
C ALA A 84 3.20 2.76 -3.16
N VAL A 85 4.08 2.22 -4.01
CA VAL A 85 3.78 1.81 -5.39
C VAL A 85 4.41 0.45 -5.73
N LYS A 86 4.06 -0.13 -6.88
CA LYS A 86 4.48 -1.46 -7.31
C LYS A 86 6.00 -1.62 -7.45
N GLU A 87 6.74 -0.55 -7.72
CA GLU A 87 8.22 -0.56 -7.84
C GLU A 87 8.95 -0.70 -6.50
N GLN A 88 8.23 -0.61 -5.39
CA GLN A 88 8.79 -0.72 -4.05
C GLN A 88 8.75 -2.18 -3.56
N THR A 89 8.40 -2.42 -2.30
CA THR A 89 8.53 -3.75 -1.67
C THR A 89 7.77 -4.86 -2.40
N SER A 90 6.63 -4.55 -3.02
CA SER A 90 5.81 -5.51 -3.76
C SER A 90 6.53 -6.09 -4.98
N GLN A 91 7.32 -5.30 -5.72
CA GLN A 91 8.17 -5.81 -6.81
C GLN A 91 9.23 -6.80 -6.29
N LEU A 92 9.86 -6.53 -5.14
CA LEU A 92 10.85 -7.46 -4.57
C LEU A 92 10.18 -8.79 -4.19
N TYR A 93 9.02 -8.76 -3.51
CA TYR A 93 8.25 -9.96 -3.21
C TYR A 93 7.83 -10.70 -4.49
N ALA A 94 7.27 -10.00 -5.47
CA ALA A 94 6.85 -10.56 -6.74
C ALA A 94 8.01 -11.25 -7.47
N THR A 95 9.18 -10.61 -7.53
CA THR A 95 10.41 -11.15 -8.13
C THR A 95 10.84 -12.42 -7.40
N LYS A 96 10.95 -12.40 -6.07
CA LYS A 96 11.42 -13.54 -5.28
C LYS A 96 10.46 -14.73 -5.32
N LEU A 97 9.16 -14.48 -5.38
CA LEU A 97 8.16 -15.53 -5.54
C LEU A 97 8.16 -16.11 -6.96
N ALA A 98 8.39 -15.28 -7.99
CA ALA A 98 8.58 -15.76 -9.36
C ALA A 98 9.83 -16.64 -9.49
N GLU A 99 10.93 -16.33 -8.78
CA GLU A 99 12.10 -17.22 -8.69
C GLU A 99 11.78 -18.60 -8.09
N LYS A 100 10.67 -18.74 -7.37
CA LYS A 100 10.17 -20.00 -6.80
C LYS A 100 9.16 -20.72 -7.72
N GLY A 101 8.91 -20.22 -8.92
CA GLY A 101 8.09 -20.89 -9.93
C GLY A 101 6.62 -20.44 -10.02
N PHE A 102 6.24 -19.39 -9.29
CA PHE A 102 4.93 -18.75 -9.46
C PHE A 102 4.95 -17.75 -10.61
N VAL A 103 3.83 -17.57 -11.30
CA VAL A 103 3.58 -16.32 -12.04
C VAL A 103 3.18 -15.26 -11.02
N THR A 104 3.78 -14.08 -11.00
CA THR A 104 3.39 -13.06 -10.02
C THR A 104 3.02 -11.74 -10.68
N LEU A 105 2.12 -11.00 -10.05
CA LEU A 105 1.65 -9.70 -10.52
C LEU A 105 1.72 -8.70 -9.37
N SER A 106 2.59 -7.70 -9.46
CA SER A 106 2.47 -6.52 -8.60
C SER A 106 1.77 -5.40 -9.36
N PHE A 107 0.93 -4.61 -8.69
CA PHE A 107 0.13 -3.58 -9.33
C PHE A 107 0.05 -2.35 -8.45
N ASP A 108 -0.18 -1.19 -9.07
CA ASP A 108 -0.49 0.06 -8.37
C ASP A 108 -1.99 0.09 -8.06
N LEU A 109 -2.35 0.32 -6.80
CA LEU A 109 -3.75 0.59 -6.43
C LEU A 109 -4.27 1.78 -7.26
N SER A 110 -5.57 1.79 -7.60
CA SER A 110 -6.24 2.93 -8.23
C SER A 110 -5.92 4.23 -7.50
N PHE A 111 -5.79 5.34 -8.21
CA PHE A 111 -5.33 6.66 -7.72
C PHE A 111 -3.83 6.75 -7.34
N TRP A 112 -3.11 5.64 -7.31
CA TRP A 112 -1.68 5.57 -6.97
C TRP A 112 -0.80 5.21 -8.16
N GLY A 113 0.50 5.46 -8.02
CA GLY A 113 1.52 5.10 -9.00
C GLY A 113 1.15 5.48 -10.42
N GLN A 114 1.19 4.49 -11.31
CA GLN A 114 0.85 4.64 -12.72
C GLN A 114 -0.58 4.19 -13.08
N SER A 115 -1.38 3.77 -12.09
CA SER A 115 -2.80 3.46 -12.26
C SER A 115 -3.62 4.73 -12.42
N ALA A 116 -4.73 4.65 -13.13
CA ALA A 116 -5.68 5.73 -13.34
C ALA A 116 -6.38 6.14 -12.04
N GLY A 117 -7.09 7.27 -12.10
CA GLY A 117 -7.88 7.80 -10.99
C GLY A 117 -7.48 9.24 -10.66
N THR A 118 -8.51 10.06 -10.43
CA THR A 118 -8.40 11.47 -10.04
C THR A 118 -9.38 11.73 -8.89
N PRO A 119 -8.99 12.46 -7.84
CA PRO A 119 -7.66 13.07 -7.66
C PRO A 119 -6.57 12.02 -7.35
N ARG A 120 -5.30 12.36 -7.61
CA ARG A 120 -4.15 11.49 -7.30
C ARG A 120 -4.01 11.33 -5.78
N HIS A 121 -3.57 10.14 -5.37
CA HIS A 121 -3.40 9.76 -3.96
C HIS A 121 -4.69 9.87 -3.12
N ALA A 122 -5.85 9.71 -3.76
CA ALA A 122 -7.14 9.61 -3.07
C ALA A 122 -7.28 8.27 -2.36
N VAL A 123 -7.78 8.29 -1.13
CA VAL A 123 -8.13 7.09 -0.36
C VAL A 123 -9.52 6.59 -0.80
N LEU A 124 -9.62 5.31 -1.17
CA LEU A 124 -10.89 4.64 -1.48
C LEU A 124 -10.73 3.11 -1.32
N PRO A 125 -10.89 2.56 -0.11
CA PRO A 125 -10.66 1.15 0.17
C PRO A 125 -11.47 0.19 -0.72
N ASP A 126 -12.74 0.50 -1.00
CA ASP A 126 -13.58 -0.33 -1.88
C ASP A 126 -13.00 -0.49 -3.28
N MET A 127 -12.38 0.56 -3.82
CA MET A 127 -11.70 0.49 -5.12
C MET A 127 -10.41 -0.32 -5.04
N TYR A 128 -9.67 -0.21 -3.93
CA TYR A 128 -8.45 -0.99 -3.74
C TYR A 128 -8.75 -2.49 -3.64
N VAL A 129 -9.86 -2.84 -2.98
CA VAL A 129 -10.37 -4.21 -2.90
C VAL A 129 -10.75 -4.71 -4.30
N GLU A 130 -11.49 -3.90 -5.06
CA GLU A 130 -11.83 -4.22 -6.45
C GLU A 130 -10.59 -4.40 -7.34
N ASP A 131 -9.52 -3.62 -7.15
CA ASP A 131 -8.31 -3.78 -7.94
C ASP A 131 -7.63 -5.16 -7.74
N PHE A 132 -7.81 -5.80 -6.56
CA PHE A 132 -7.39 -7.19 -6.37
C PHE A 132 -8.23 -8.16 -7.21
N SER A 133 -9.55 -7.99 -7.25
CA SER A 133 -10.44 -8.78 -8.12
C SER A 133 -10.11 -8.56 -9.60
N ALA A 134 -9.81 -7.34 -10.01
CA ALA A 134 -9.36 -7.02 -11.36
C ALA A 134 -8.01 -7.68 -11.71
N ALA A 135 -7.09 -7.77 -10.73
CA ALA A 135 -5.85 -8.52 -10.90
C ALA A 135 -6.11 -10.03 -11.07
N VAL A 136 -7.13 -10.59 -10.40
CA VAL A 136 -7.60 -11.96 -10.62
C VAL A 136 -8.16 -12.11 -12.05
N ASP A 137 -8.98 -11.18 -12.53
CA ASP A 137 -9.50 -11.18 -13.91
C ASP A 137 -8.35 -11.20 -14.93
N TYR A 138 -7.34 -10.34 -14.72
CA TYR A 138 -6.19 -10.24 -15.59
C TYR A 138 -5.38 -11.54 -15.63
N LEU A 139 -5.12 -12.16 -14.49
CA LEU A 139 -4.33 -13.39 -14.38
C LEU A 139 -5.11 -14.62 -14.86
N GLY A 140 -6.35 -14.78 -14.43
CA GLY A 140 -7.20 -15.93 -14.74
C GLY A 140 -7.53 -16.07 -16.22
N THR A 141 -7.38 -14.99 -17.00
CA THR A 141 -7.57 -14.98 -18.46
C THR A 141 -6.28 -15.25 -19.25
N ARG A 142 -5.13 -15.49 -18.58
CA ARG A 142 -3.87 -15.86 -19.26
C ARG A 142 -3.79 -17.37 -19.44
N GLY A 143 -3.57 -17.81 -20.69
CA GLY A 143 -3.53 -19.24 -21.02
C GLY A 143 -2.45 -20.06 -20.30
N PHE A 144 -1.44 -19.41 -19.70
CA PHE A 144 -0.37 -20.04 -18.92
C PHE A 144 -0.57 -19.94 -17.39
N VAL A 145 -1.65 -19.32 -16.93
CA VAL A 145 -2.05 -19.29 -15.51
C VAL A 145 -3.15 -20.31 -15.28
N ASP A 146 -3.10 -21.02 -14.16
CA ASP A 146 -4.18 -21.88 -13.71
C ASP A 146 -5.19 -21.04 -12.90
N PRO A 147 -6.41 -20.78 -13.43
CA PRO A 147 -7.38 -19.92 -12.75
C PRO A 147 -7.85 -20.51 -11.41
N GLU A 148 -7.70 -21.82 -11.19
CA GLU A 148 -8.00 -22.47 -9.91
C GLU A 148 -6.83 -22.43 -8.91
N LYS A 149 -5.74 -21.71 -9.22
CA LYS A 149 -4.56 -21.58 -8.36
C LYS A 149 -4.03 -20.15 -8.30
N ILE A 150 -4.92 -19.19 -8.08
CA ILE A 150 -4.58 -17.79 -7.86
C ILE A 150 -4.63 -17.50 -6.35
N GLY A 151 -3.53 -16.97 -5.81
CA GLY A 151 -3.45 -16.49 -4.42
C GLY A 151 -2.98 -15.04 -4.33
N VAL A 152 -2.97 -14.49 -3.12
CA VAL A 152 -2.61 -13.10 -2.86
C VAL A 152 -1.58 -12.98 -1.73
N VAL A 153 -0.64 -12.06 -1.89
CA VAL A 153 0.30 -11.56 -0.88
C VAL A 153 -0.01 -10.09 -0.63
N GLY A 154 -0.56 -9.77 0.54
CA GLY A 154 -0.85 -8.39 0.94
C GLY A 154 0.21 -7.84 1.90
N VAL A 155 0.92 -6.78 1.50
CA VAL A 155 1.93 -6.13 2.36
C VAL A 155 1.35 -4.88 3.02
N CYS A 156 1.51 -4.74 4.34
CA CYS A 156 0.99 -3.61 5.11
C CYS A 156 -0.52 -3.42 4.88
N GLY A 157 -0.99 -2.22 4.49
CA GLY A 157 -2.42 -1.96 4.23
C GLY A 157 -3.05 -2.89 3.18
N SER A 158 -2.26 -3.36 2.21
CA SER A 158 -2.75 -4.35 1.23
C SER A 158 -3.09 -5.71 1.84
N GLY A 159 -2.65 -6.02 3.07
CA GLY A 159 -3.11 -7.21 3.79
C GLY A 159 -4.61 -7.13 4.08
N GLY A 160 -5.10 -5.99 4.58
CA GLY A 160 -6.53 -5.76 4.82
C GLY A 160 -7.34 -5.74 3.52
N PHE A 161 -6.84 -5.08 2.47
CA PHE A 161 -7.53 -5.03 1.18
C PHE A 161 -7.62 -6.42 0.51
N ALA A 162 -6.55 -7.21 0.58
CA ALA A 162 -6.53 -8.58 0.06
C ALA A 162 -7.51 -9.51 0.80
N LEU A 163 -7.59 -9.40 2.14
CA LEU A 163 -8.56 -10.14 2.94
C LEU A 163 -9.99 -9.75 2.57
N ALA A 164 -10.27 -8.46 2.43
CA ALA A 164 -11.58 -7.96 2.02
C ALA A 164 -11.97 -8.44 0.62
N ALA A 165 -11.04 -8.50 -0.34
CA ALA A 165 -11.30 -9.04 -1.68
C ALA A 165 -11.64 -10.54 -1.61
N ALA A 166 -10.84 -11.32 -0.90
CA ALA A 166 -11.02 -12.76 -0.81
C ALA A 166 -12.30 -13.18 -0.07
N LYS A 167 -12.88 -12.30 0.78
CA LYS A 167 -14.20 -12.54 1.39
C LYS A 167 -15.31 -12.70 0.35
N ILE A 168 -15.18 -12.06 -0.81
CA ILE A 168 -16.24 -12.01 -1.83
C ILE A 168 -15.80 -12.49 -3.21
N ASP A 169 -14.51 -12.74 -3.43
CA ASP A 169 -13.98 -13.36 -4.66
C ASP A 169 -13.47 -14.78 -4.40
N PRO A 170 -14.27 -15.83 -4.65
CA PRO A 170 -13.90 -17.24 -4.41
C PRO A 170 -12.84 -17.77 -5.37
N ARG A 171 -12.38 -16.97 -6.33
CA ARG A 171 -11.26 -17.31 -7.21
C ARG A 171 -9.92 -17.10 -6.52
N ILE A 172 -9.88 -16.31 -5.43
CA ILE A 172 -8.71 -16.17 -4.56
C ILE A 172 -8.64 -17.40 -3.63
N LYS A 173 -7.71 -18.31 -3.91
CA LYS A 173 -7.62 -19.63 -3.25
C LYS A 173 -6.74 -19.65 -2.01
N ALA A 174 -5.85 -18.68 -1.86
CA ALA A 174 -4.93 -18.57 -0.73
C ALA A 174 -4.53 -17.12 -0.50
N ILE A 175 -4.31 -16.76 0.77
CA ILE A 175 -3.92 -15.43 1.19
C ILE A 175 -2.74 -15.55 2.16
N THR A 176 -1.77 -14.67 2.02
CA THR A 176 -0.77 -14.43 3.05
C THR A 176 -0.57 -12.93 3.21
N THR A 177 -0.21 -12.51 4.42
CA THR A 177 -0.02 -11.10 4.73
C THR A 177 1.35 -10.87 5.37
N VAL A 178 2.00 -9.77 4.99
CA VAL A 178 3.31 -9.38 5.52
C VAL A 178 3.18 -8.04 6.22
N SER A 179 3.47 -8.00 7.53
CA SER A 179 3.41 -6.79 8.35
C SER A 179 2.09 -6.02 8.18
N MET A 180 0.97 -6.76 8.18
CA MET A 180 -0.35 -6.25 7.84
C MET A 180 -0.77 -5.05 8.70
N TYR A 181 -1.48 -4.13 8.06
CA TYR A 181 -2.33 -3.16 8.73
C TYR A 181 -3.79 -3.40 8.30
N ASP A 182 -4.69 -3.50 9.27
CA ASP A 182 -6.09 -3.15 9.04
C ASP A 182 -6.16 -1.62 9.03
N MET A 183 -6.24 -1.03 7.84
CA MET A 183 -6.28 0.43 7.70
C MET A 183 -7.55 1.03 8.31
N GLY A 184 -8.64 0.28 8.39
CA GLY A 184 -9.84 0.77 9.04
C GLY A 184 -9.66 0.86 10.54
N ASP A 185 -9.14 -0.20 11.16
CA ASP A 185 -8.84 -0.20 12.59
C ASP A 185 -7.76 0.82 12.97
N ALA A 186 -6.68 0.88 12.18
CA ALA A 186 -5.58 1.82 12.40
C ALA A 186 -6.04 3.29 12.35
N ILE A 187 -7.01 3.64 11.49
CA ILE A 187 -7.58 5.00 11.44
C ILE A 187 -8.64 5.22 12.53
N ARG A 188 -9.45 4.20 12.87
CA ARG A 188 -10.49 4.32 13.90
C ARG A 188 -9.94 4.36 15.33
N HIS A 189 -8.89 3.62 15.59
CA HIS A 189 -8.41 3.34 16.94
C HIS A 189 -6.94 3.68 17.11
N GLY A 190 -6.18 3.88 16.03
CA GLY A 190 -4.73 4.03 16.12
C GLY A 190 -4.03 2.71 16.39
N VAL A 191 -2.73 2.65 16.12
CA VAL A 191 -1.91 1.48 16.43
C VAL A 191 -1.93 1.24 17.94
N ARG A 192 -2.30 0.03 18.36
CA ARG A 192 -2.49 -0.33 19.78
C ARG A 192 -3.56 0.53 20.48
N HIS A 193 -4.59 0.93 19.74
CA HIS A 193 -5.72 1.71 20.25
C HIS A 193 -5.30 3.07 20.85
N SER A 194 -4.27 3.70 20.27
CA SER A 194 -3.71 4.96 20.78
C SER A 194 -4.59 6.20 20.53
N VAL A 195 -5.65 6.09 19.73
CA VAL A 195 -6.56 7.20 19.39
C VAL A 195 -7.82 7.12 20.25
N SER A 196 -8.07 8.18 21.00
CA SER A 196 -9.29 8.34 21.79
C SER A 196 -10.51 8.65 20.91
N LYS A 197 -11.71 8.45 21.47
CA LYS A 197 -12.97 8.85 20.82
C LYS A 197 -12.97 10.33 20.44
N ALA A 198 -12.49 11.21 21.32
CA ALA A 198 -12.47 12.66 21.10
C ALA A 198 -11.53 13.05 19.94
N GLU A 199 -10.36 12.42 19.85
CA GLU A 199 -9.43 12.63 18.73
C GLU A 199 -10.01 12.14 17.41
N ARG A 200 -10.67 10.97 17.39
CA ARG A 200 -11.37 10.48 16.20
C ARG A 200 -12.50 11.43 15.75
N GLU A 201 -13.29 11.94 16.70
CA GLU A 201 -14.34 12.91 16.41
C GLU A 201 -13.77 14.24 15.89
N ALA A 202 -12.63 14.69 16.43
CA ALA A 202 -11.92 15.86 15.94
C ALA A 202 -11.41 15.64 14.51
N PHE A 203 -10.81 14.49 14.22
CA PHE A 203 -10.39 14.10 12.87
C PHE A 203 -11.56 14.12 11.88
N LEU A 204 -12.71 13.56 12.23
CA LEU A 204 -13.91 13.58 11.38
C LEU A 204 -14.39 15.00 11.07
N LYS A 205 -14.45 15.88 12.09
CA LYS A 205 -14.83 17.30 11.93
C LYS A 205 -13.83 18.07 11.07
N GLU A 206 -12.54 17.81 11.28
CA GLU A 206 -11.47 18.43 10.52
C GLU A 206 -11.52 18.00 9.05
N ALA A 207 -11.61 16.70 8.77
CA ALA A 207 -11.73 16.18 7.41
C ALA A 207 -12.99 16.69 6.68
N ALA A 208 -14.12 16.84 7.37
CA ALA A 208 -15.30 17.48 6.82
C ALA A 208 -15.06 18.96 6.47
N SER A 209 -14.34 19.70 7.31
CA SER A 209 -13.94 21.09 7.05
C SER A 209 -12.98 21.21 5.88
N GLU A 210 -12.05 20.26 5.73
CA GLU A 210 -11.14 20.20 4.58
C GLU A 210 -11.92 20.06 3.27
N ARG A 211 -13.03 19.31 3.24
CA ARG A 211 -13.85 19.18 2.04
C ARG A 211 -14.42 20.52 1.56
N TYR A 212 -14.86 21.39 2.48
CA TYR A 212 -15.31 22.74 2.11
C TYR A 212 -14.17 23.58 1.49
N ARG A 213 -12.96 23.48 2.05
CA ARG A 213 -11.78 24.15 1.50
C ARG A 213 -11.41 23.62 0.12
N GLU A 214 -11.39 22.29 -0.06
CA GLU A 214 -11.07 21.66 -1.34
C GLU A 214 -12.10 22.01 -2.41
N PHE A 215 -13.39 22.01 -2.06
CA PHE A 215 -14.46 22.44 -2.96
C PHE A 215 -14.30 23.91 -3.37
N SER A 216 -14.02 24.80 -2.41
CA SER A 216 -13.90 26.24 -2.68
C SER A 216 -12.66 26.59 -3.53
N THR A 217 -11.58 25.81 -3.38
CA THR A 217 -10.29 26.06 -4.06
C THR A 217 -10.10 25.22 -5.32
N HIS A 218 -10.96 24.23 -5.55
CA HIS A 218 -10.87 23.24 -6.63
C HIS A 218 -9.54 22.44 -6.63
N LYS A 219 -8.91 22.28 -5.45
CA LYS A 219 -7.60 21.64 -5.28
C LYS A 219 -7.55 20.84 -3.98
N ILE A 220 -6.70 19.81 -3.92
CA ILE A 220 -6.33 19.18 -2.64
C ILE A 220 -5.55 20.21 -1.82
N THR A 221 -6.03 20.51 -0.62
CA THR A 221 -5.42 21.55 0.24
C THR A 221 -4.57 20.97 1.38
N ARG A 222 -4.70 19.68 1.68
CA ARG A 222 -3.93 19.00 2.72
C ARG A 222 -3.70 17.53 2.38
N TYR A 223 -2.47 17.10 2.63
CA TYR A 223 -2.08 15.69 2.56
C TYR A 223 -1.76 15.16 3.96
N ALA A 224 -2.21 13.93 4.23
CA ALA A 224 -1.72 13.13 5.35
C ALA A 224 -0.40 12.47 4.94
N VAL A 225 0.53 12.30 5.89
CA VAL A 225 1.87 11.77 5.64
C VAL A 225 1.99 10.39 6.28
N GLY A 226 2.18 9.35 5.46
CA GLY A 226 2.31 7.97 5.93
C GLY A 226 3.70 7.61 6.45
N ALA A 227 4.77 8.17 5.87
CA ALA A 227 6.14 7.98 6.37
C ALA A 227 6.80 9.34 6.68
N PRO A 228 7.55 9.47 7.80
CA PRO A 228 8.21 10.73 8.15
C PRO A 228 9.05 11.30 7.01
N THR A 229 9.03 12.63 6.85
CA THR A 229 9.84 13.35 5.85
C THR A 229 11.16 13.86 6.42
N LYS A 230 11.31 13.83 7.75
CA LYS A 230 12.52 14.15 8.49
C LYS A 230 12.61 13.23 9.71
N ILE A 231 13.83 13.00 10.19
CA ILE A 231 14.11 12.28 11.42
C ILE A 231 15.17 13.05 12.22
N ASP A 232 15.15 12.88 13.53
CA ASP A 232 16.08 13.44 14.50
C ASP A 232 16.46 12.40 15.56
N THR A 233 17.23 12.82 16.57
CA THR A 233 17.67 11.97 17.68
C THR A 233 16.48 11.41 18.48
N HIS A 234 15.41 12.18 18.62
CA HIS A 234 14.19 11.82 19.38
C HIS A 234 13.20 10.96 18.59
N SER A 235 13.38 10.82 17.27
CA SER A 235 12.51 10.03 16.42
C SER A 235 12.52 8.55 16.82
N SER A 236 11.33 7.95 16.86
CA SER A 236 11.14 6.55 17.27
C SER A 236 11.86 5.58 16.30
N PRO A 237 12.18 4.35 16.75
CA PRO A 237 12.78 3.34 15.87
C PRO A 237 11.94 3.06 14.61
N ILE A 238 10.61 3.03 14.74
CA ILE A 238 9.68 2.85 13.61
C ILE A 238 9.77 4.03 12.64
N ALA A 239 9.79 5.26 13.15
CA ALA A 239 9.93 6.45 12.32
C ALA A 239 11.26 6.44 11.54
N LYS A 240 12.35 6.04 12.20
CA LYS A 240 13.68 5.89 11.58
C LYS A 240 13.69 4.79 10.51
N GLU A 241 13.04 3.65 10.74
CA GLU A 241 12.94 2.57 9.75
C GLU A 241 12.09 2.97 8.53
N PHE A 242 10.93 3.61 8.76
CA PHE A 242 10.07 4.10 7.68
C PHE A 242 10.79 5.15 6.84
N TYR A 243 11.48 6.09 7.49
CA TYR A 243 12.33 7.05 6.80
C TYR A 243 13.44 6.33 6.02
N GLY A 244 14.15 5.41 6.66
CA GLY A 244 15.24 4.63 6.06
C GLY A 244 14.82 3.90 4.80
N PHE A 245 13.62 3.33 4.76
CA PHE A 245 13.10 2.66 3.56
C PHE A 245 12.57 3.67 2.53
N TYR A 246 11.64 4.55 2.90
CA TYR A 246 10.88 5.38 1.94
C TYR A 246 11.56 6.69 1.53
N ARG A 247 12.64 7.10 2.19
CA ARG A 247 13.33 8.39 1.96
C ARG A 247 14.80 8.23 1.58
N THR A 248 15.30 7.00 1.42
CA THR A 248 16.68 6.73 1.00
C THR A 248 16.72 5.80 -0.22
N LYS A 249 17.90 5.62 -0.79
CA LYS A 249 18.14 4.68 -1.90
C LYS A 249 17.68 3.24 -1.65
N ARG A 250 17.38 2.86 -0.39
CA ARG A 250 16.86 1.54 -0.03
C ARG A 250 15.51 1.23 -0.67
N GLY A 251 14.63 2.22 -0.81
CA GLY A 251 13.27 2.01 -1.31
C GLY A 251 12.55 3.26 -1.79
N ALA A 252 13.20 4.43 -1.80
CA ALA A 252 12.61 5.64 -2.34
C ALA A 252 12.35 5.48 -3.84
N TYR A 253 11.11 5.73 -4.24
CA TYR A 253 10.67 5.72 -5.64
C TYR A 253 9.63 6.81 -5.83
N THR A 254 9.68 7.51 -6.96
CA THR A 254 8.69 8.52 -7.36
C THR A 254 8.24 8.18 -8.77
N THR A 255 6.94 7.99 -8.95
CA THR A 255 6.36 7.77 -10.27
C THR A 255 6.57 9.01 -11.14
N GLN A 256 6.97 8.81 -12.40
CA GLN A 256 7.21 9.90 -13.34
C GLN A 256 6.01 10.86 -13.42
N GLY A 257 6.27 12.16 -13.23
CA GLY A 257 5.23 13.20 -13.27
C GLY A 257 4.40 13.38 -12.00
N GLN A 258 4.69 12.64 -10.91
CA GLN A 258 4.05 12.81 -9.61
C GLN A 258 4.94 13.59 -8.63
N ASP A 259 4.32 14.18 -7.59
CA ASP A 259 5.04 14.88 -6.52
C ASP A 259 6.01 13.90 -5.81
N PRO A 260 7.29 14.26 -5.60
CA PRO A 260 8.29 13.42 -4.97
C PRO A 260 8.08 13.22 -3.47
N LYS A 261 6.95 13.59 -2.87
CA LYS A 261 6.51 13.21 -1.52
C LYS A 261 5.82 11.84 -1.56
N PRO A 262 6.57 10.73 -1.58
CA PRO A 262 5.99 9.39 -1.63
C PRO A 262 5.25 9.14 -0.31
N THR A 263 4.27 8.25 -0.28
CA THR A 263 3.52 7.89 0.94
C THR A 263 2.61 8.96 1.53
N SER A 264 2.19 9.95 0.74
CA SER A 264 1.20 10.95 1.19
C SER A 264 -0.12 10.82 0.44
N HIS A 265 -1.24 10.96 1.14
CA HIS A 265 -2.61 10.85 0.59
C HIS A 265 -3.48 12.05 0.95
N GLN A 266 -4.55 12.25 0.18
CA GLN A 266 -5.53 13.30 0.44
C GLN A 266 -6.18 13.10 1.82
N PHE A 267 -5.95 14.05 2.74
CA PHE A 267 -6.38 13.93 4.14
C PHE A 267 -7.91 13.77 4.28
N SER A 268 -8.68 14.56 3.53
CA SER A 268 -10.15 14.53 3.59
C SER A 268 -10.76 13.21 3.12
N SER A 269 -10.03 12.43 2.31
CA SER A 269 -10.48 11.13 1.82
C SER A 269 -10.18 9.98 2.79
N ASP A 270 -9.27 10.18 3.74
CA ASP A 270 -8.81 9.16 4.68
C ASP A 270 -9.93 8.69 5.63
N VAL A 271 -10.96 9.53 5.83
CA VAL A 271 -12.19 9.17 6.56
C VAL A 271 -12.90 7.95 5.98
N LYS A 272 -12.69 7.59 4.71
CA LYS A 272 -13.28 6.37 4.14
C LYS A 272 -12.75 5.10 4.80
N CYS A 273 -11.52 5.12 5.32
CA CYS A 273 -11.00 4.00 6.11
C CYS A 273 -11.80 3.81 7.40
N ILE A 274 -12.42 4.85 7.98
CA ILE A 274 -13.25 4.70 9.19
C ILE A 274 -14.38 3.69 8.97
N ASN A 275 -14.95 3.62 7.76
CA ASN A 275 -16.01 2.69 7.43
C ASN A 275 -15.51 1.39 6.75
N PHE A 276 -14.20 1.14 6.75
CA PHE A 276 -13.64 -0.07 6.14
C PHE A 276 -13.44 -1.16 7.20
N TYR A 277 -14.05 -2.33 7.00
CA TYR A 277 -14.01 -3.47 7.92
C TYR A 277 -13.59 -4.73 7.13
N PRO A 278 -12.28 -5.01 7.03
CA PRO A 278 -11.77 -6.01 6.10
C PRO A 278 -12.13 -7.45 6.47
N PHE A 279 -12.49 -7.75 7.72
CA PHE A 279 -12.94 -9.06 8.17
C PHE A 279 -14.00 -8.92 9.26
#